data_AF-A0A9E7B5J8-F1
#
_entry.id   AF-A0A9E7B5J8-F1
#
_cell.length_a   1.000
_cell.length_b   1.000
_cell.length_c   1.000
_cell.angle_alpha   90.00
_cell.angle_beta   90.00
_cell.angle_gamma   90.00
#
_symmetry.space_group_name_H-M   'P 1'
#
loop_
_entity.id
_entity.type
_entity.pdbx_description
1 polymer ?
#
loop_
_entity_poly.entity_id
_entity_poly.type
_entity_poly.pdbx_seq_one_letter_code
_entity_poly.pdbx_strand_id
1 'polypeptide(L)'
;MKNLFLFIALLFAGSTMAVDLGHDAKIFYDANGNLYNGKYFTYHANGKVATDFDIKEGKIIGTAKFFYESGQLLESGNYTNGLKDGAWTKYSKDGKVLSTANFKNGEKDGAWYVYDNSGQMLFEMHYTNGKRSGTWKQWDSNGKLISTKTY
;
A
#
# COMPACT_ATOMS: atom_id res chain seq x y z
N MET A 1 20.90 39.67 27.92
CA MET A 1 19.59 39.07 28.25
C MET A 1 18.85 38.90 26.93
N LYS A 2 19.03 37.80 26.19
CA LYS A 2 18.19 36.60 26.19
C LYS A 2 16.70 36.93 26.40
N ASN A 3 15.89 36.81 25.35
CA ASN A 3 14.74 35.91 25.34
C ASN A 3 14.36 35.55 23.90
N LEU A 4 14.78 34.33 23.57
CA LEU A 4 14.41 33.48 22.46
C LEU A 4 12.96 33.01 22.70
N PHE A 5 12.04 33.26 21.76
CA PHE A 5 10.77 32.54 21.72
C PHE A 5 10.83 31.49 20.63
N LEU A 6 11.22 30.31 21.07
CA LEU A 6 11.22 29.04 20.35
C LEU A 6 9.84 28.41 20.57
N PHE A 7 8.97 28.42 19.55
CA PHE A 7 7.77 27.57 19.59
C PHE A 7 8.15 26.18 19.08
N ILE A 8 8.63 25.34 19.99
CA ILE A 8 8.72 23.90 19.75
C ILE A 8 7.32 23.31 19.97
N ALA A 9 6.64 22.94 18.89
CA ALA A 9 5.56 21.95 18.97
C ALA A 9 6.21 20.56 18.96
N LEU A 10 6.65 20.11 20.13
CA LEU A 10 7.12 18.75 20.39
C LEU A 10 5.88 17.86 20.51
N LEU A 11 5.36 17.40 19.37
CA LEU A 11 4.54 16.19 19.38
C LEU A 11 5.54 15.03 19.47
N PHE A 12 5.64 14.41 20.64
CA PHE A 12 6.33 13.15 20.82
C PHE A 12 5.64 12.08 19.96
N ALA A 13 6.02 11.97 18.69
CA ALA A 13 5.86 10.72 17.97
C ALA A 13 6.89 9.79 18.59
N GLY A 14 6.45 8.83 19.41
CA GLY A 14 7.30 7.73 19.82
C GLY A 14 7.97 7.17 18.56
N SER A 15 9.30 7.18 18.53
CA SER A 15 10.06 6.74 17.37
C SER A 15 9.87 5.23 17.24
N THR A 16 8.93 4.80 16.40
CA THR A 16 8.76 3.39 16.11
C THR A 16 9.90 2.93 15.22
N MET A 17 10.60 1.88 15.64
CA MET A 17 11.57 1.23 14.78
C MET A 17 10.86 0.16 13.96
N ALA A 18 11.06 0.16 12.64
CA ALA A 18 10.55 -0.88 11.75
C ALA A 18 11.72 -1.71 11.21
N VAL A 19 11.61 -3.03 11.29
CA VAL A 19 12.57 -3.98 10.70
C VAL A 19 11.93 -4.64 9.48
N ASP A 20 12.63 -4.65 8.35
CA ASP A 20 12.22 -5.31 7.11
C ASP A 20 12.65 -6.79 7.13
N LEU A 21 11.71 -7.71 6.92
CA LEU A 21 11.93 -9.15 6.90
C LEU A 21 11.88 -9.75 5.48
N GLY A 22 11.67 -8.92 4.45
CA GLY A 22 11.39 -9.36 3.08
C GLY A 22 9.90 -9.70 2.85
N HIS A 23 9.52 -9.89 1.58
CA HIS A 23 8.15 -10.25 1.16
C HIS A 23 7.03 -9.34 1.74
N ASP A 24 7.25 -8.02 1.72
CA ASP A 24 6.35 -6.98 2.27
C ASP A 24 6.16 -7.00 3.80
N ALA A 25 6.80 -7.91 4.53
CA ALA A 25 6.67 -8.03 5.98
C ALA A 25 7.56 -7.04 6.74
N LYS A 26 6.96 -6.32 7.69
CA LYS A 26 7.67 -5.43 8.62
C LYS A 26 7.23 -5.69 10.06
N ILE A 27 8.18 -5.62 10.99
CA ILE A 27 7.90 -5.65 12.44
C ILE A 27 8.12 -4.28 13.05
N PHE A 28 7.14 -3.81 13.81
CA PHE A 28 7.13 -2.51 14.46
C PHE A 28 7.34 -2.66 15.96
N TYR A 29 8.22 -1.84 16.50
CA TYR A 29 8.53 -1.78 17.92
C TYR A 29 8.20 -0.40 18.50
N ASP A 30 7.83 -0.35 19.78
CA ASP A 30 7.72 0.88 20.54
C ASP A 30 9.11 1.43 20.95
N ALA A 31 9.14 2.59 21.62
CA ALA A 31 10.38 3.24 22.03
C ALA A 31 11.21 2.45 23.06
N ASN A 32 10.60 1.46 23.72
CA ASN A 32 11.26 0.58 24.69
C ASN A 32 11.73 -0.73 24.05
N GLY A 33 11.49 -0.93 22.75
CA GLY A 33 11.84 -2.15 22.03
C GLY A 33 10.82 -3.28 22.17
N ASN A 34 9.61 -3.02 22.69
CA ASN A 34 8.54 -4.03 22.72
C ASN A 34 7.75 -4.02 21.41
N LEU A 35 7.08 -5.13 21.09
CA LEU A 35 6.20 -5.21 19.91
C LEU A 35 5.07 -4.17 20.00
N TYR A 36 4.94 -3.36 18.95
CA TYR A 36 4.00 -2.26 18.92
C TYR A 36 2.54 -2.74 18.78
N ASN A 37 1.62 -2.05 19.46
CA ASN A 37 0.18 -2.26 19.34
C ASN A 37 -0.52 -0.91 19.24
N GLY A 38 -1.36 -0.72 18.23
CA GLY A 38 -2.14 0.50 18.06
C GLY A 38 -2.12 1.05 16.63
N LYS A 39 -2.57 2.30 16.51
CA LYS A 39 -2.61 3.04 15.24
C LYS A 39 -1.23 3.58 14.89
N TYR A 40 -0.82 3.38 13.64
CA TYR A 40 0.46 3.86 13.14
C TYR A 40 0.28 4.71 11.89
N PHE A 41 0.83 5.93 11.95
CA PHE A 41 0.82 6.89 10.85
C PHE A 41 2.22 7.32 10.50
N THR A 42 2.51 7.41 9.21
CA THR A 42 3.65 8.17 8.69
C THR A 42 3.12 9.42 8.00
N TYR A 43 4.00 10.40 7.80
CA TYR A 43 3.64 11.70 7.24
C TYR A 43 4.57 12.04 6.08
N HIS A 44 3.99 12.69 5.08
CA HIS A 44 4.73 13.34 4.00
C HIS A 44 5.49 14.57 4.55
N ALA A 45 6.44 15.09 3.78
CA ALA A 45 7.21 16.28 4.17
C ALA A 45 6.33 17.52 4.42
N ASN A 46 5.14 17.58 3.81
CA ASN A 46 4.16 18.64 4.00
C ASN A 46 3.26 18.46 5.25
N GLY A 47 3.53 17.44 6.07
CA GLY A 47 2.79 17.14 7.30
C GLY A 47 1.46 16.39 7.10
N LYS A 48 1.05 16.09 5.86
CA LYS A 48 -0.14 15.25 5.61
C LYS A 48 0.17 13.77 5.83
N VAL A 49 -0.83 13.01 6.25
CA VAL A 49 -0.72 11.56 6.45
C VAL A 49 -0.29 10.88 5.16
N ALA A 50 0.72 10.02 5.24
CA ALA A 50 1.21 9.18 4.16
C ALA A 50 0.73 7.73 4.29
N THR A 51 0.55 7.22 5.51
CA THR A 51 0.03 5.88 5.79
C THR A 51 -0.92 5.87 6.99
N ASP A 52 -1.91 4.98 6.98
CA ASP A 52 -2.79 4.67 8.12
C ASP A 52 -2.86 3.15 8.26
N PHE A 53 -2.27 2.64 9.35
CA PHE A 53 -2.19 1.21 9.66
C PHE A 53 -2.73 0.93 11.07
N ASP A 54 -3.39 -0.21 11.23
CA ASP A 54 -3.57 -0.87 12.52
C ASP A 54 -2.45 -1.89 12.72
N ILE A 55 -1.80 -1.85 13.88
CA ILE A 55 -0.70 -2.77 14.22
C ILE A 55 -1.07 -3.55 15.47
N LYS A 56 -0.86 -4.87 15.42
CA LYS A 56 -0.98 -5.78 16.56
C LYS A 56 0.23 -6.69 16.62
N GLU A 57 0.84 -6.82 17.80
CA GLU A 57 2.06 -7.62 18.01
C GLU A 57 3.16 -7.29 17.00
N GLY A 58 3.34 -5.99 16.73
CA GLY A 58 4.32 -5.47 15.80
C GLY A 58 4.00 -5.73 14.32
N LYS A 59 2.86 -6.33 13.97
CA LYS A 59 2.48 -6.62 12.57
C LYS A 59 1.28 -5.78 12.14
N ILE A 60 1.30 -5.31 10.89
CA ILE A 60 0.14 -4.64 10.29
C ILE A 60 -1.02 -5.64 10.18
N ILE A 61 -2.22 -5.21 10.55
CA ILE A 61 -3.45 -5.99 10.47
C ILE A 61 -4.57 -5.16 9.85
N GLY A 62 -5.53 -5.85 9.22
CA GLY A 62 -6.72 -5.21 8.68
C GLY A 62 -6.41 -4.24 7.56
N THR A 63 -7.22 -3.19 7.43
CA THR A 63 -7.12 -2.26 6.31
C THR A 63 -5.92 -1.34 6.45
N ALA A 64 -5.05 -1.37 5.44
CA ALA A 64 -3.98 -0.41 5.26
C ALA A 64 -4.34 0.60 4.17
N LYS A 65 -3.98 1.85 4.42
CA LYS A 65 -4.15 2.95 3.45
C LYS A 65 -2.84 3.69 3.25
N PHE A 66 -2.59 4.06 2.01
CA PHE A 66 -1.49 4.88 1.56
C PHE A 66 -2.06 6.10 0.85
N PHE A 67 -1.44 7.26 1.03
CA PHE A 67 -1.96 8.53 0.52
C PHE A 67 -0.90 9.25 -0.32
N TYR A 68 -1.35 10.00 -1.33
CA TYR A 68 -0.52 10.99 -2.02
C TYR A 68 -0.17 12.16 -1.10
N GLU A 69 0.86 12.93 -1.45
CA GLU A 69 1.16 14.21 -0.77
C GLU A 69 -0.02 15.18 -0.78
N SER A 70 -0.94 15.08 -1.73
CA SER A 70 -2.18 15.88 -1.74
C SER A 70 -3.13 15.51 -0.59
N GLY A 71 -2.97 14.33 0.00
CA GLY A 71 -3.88 13.72 0.99
C GLY A 71 -4.93 12.80 0.37
N GLN A 72 -4.96 12.66 -0.95
CA GLN A 72 -5.86 11.74 -1.65
C GLN A 72 -5.37 10.29 -1.51
N LEU A 73 -6.31 9.33 -1.49
CA LEU A 73 -5.99 7.92 -1.39
C LEU A 73 -5.16 7.48 -2.62
N LEU A 74 -4.01 6.86 -2.35
CA LEU A 74 -3.10 6.31 -3.35
C LEU A 74 -3.32 4.80 -3.52
N GLU A 75 -3.39 4.07 -2.42
CA GLU A 75 -3.53 2.62 -2.42
C GLU A 75 -4.21 2.16 -1.15
N SER A 76 -5.04 1.12 -1.23
CA SER A 76 -5.61 0.46 -0.07
C SER A 76 -5.82 -1.02 -0.30
N GLY A 77 -5.72 -1.79 0.77
CA GLY A 77 -6.02 -3.21 0.82
C GLY A 77 -5.92 -3.71 2.25
N ASN A 78 -5.93 -5.03 2.42
CA ASN A 78 -5.81 -5.64 3.74
C ASN A 78 -4.45 -6.30 3.96
N TYR A 79 -4.03 -6.29 5.23
CA TYR A 79 -2.94 -7.10 5.74
C TYR A 79 -3.47 -8.16 6.70
N THR A 80 -2.93 -9.37 6.56
CA THR A 80 -3.11 -10.46 7.51
C THR A 80 -1.72 -10.83 8.04
N ASN A 81 -1.52 -10.72 9.36
CA ASN A 81 -0.24 -11.02 10.02
C ASN A 81 0.99 -10.31 9.40
N GLY A 82 0.82 -9.05 8.99
CA GLY A 82 1.90 -8.25 8.40
C GLY A 82 2.16 -8.52 6.92
N LEU A 83 1.37 -9.37 6.26
CA LEU A 83 1.46 -9.68 4.83
C LEU A 83 0.23 -9.18 4.07
N LYS A 84 0.41 -8.65 2.85
CA LYS A 84 -0.72 -8.27 1.98
C LYS A 84 -1.62 -9.49 1.74
N ASP A 85 -2.93 -9.29 1.86
CA ASP A 85 -3.90 -10.35 1.72
C ASP A 85 -5.20 -9.83 1.10
N GLY A 86 -5.78 -10.60 0.18
CA GLY A 86 -6.97 -10.25 -0.57
C GLY A 86 -6.74 -9.16 -1.62
N ALA A 87 -7.80 -8.41 -1.91
CA ALA A 87 -7.81 -7.41 -2.96
C ALA A 87 -7.13 -6.09 -2.52
N TRP A 88 -6.31 -5.57 -3.41
CA TRP A 88 -5.59 -4.32 -3.29
C TRP A 88 -5.91 -3.42 -4.47
N THR A 89 -6.23 -2.16 -4.19
CA THR A 89 -6.59 -1.18 -5.21
C THR A 89 -5.67 0.02 -5.15
N LYS A 90 -5.16 0.43 -6.31
CA LYS A 90 -4.40 1.65 -6.50
C LYS A 90 -5.25 2.68 -7.23
N TYR A 91 -5.17 3.93 -6.79
CA TYR A 91 -5.95 5.05 -7.29
C TYR A 91 -5.02 6.12 -7.87
N SER A 92 -5.53 6.86 -8.85
CA SER A 92 -4.93 8.11 -9.34
C SER A 92 -5.15 9.24 -8.35
N LYS A 93 -4.47 10.37 -8.57
CA LYS A 93 -4.71 11.58 -7.77
C LYS A 93 -6.17 12.03 -7.84
N ASP A 94 -6.85 11.83 -8.96
CA ASP A 94 -8.27 12.19 -9.12
C ASP A 94 -9.24 11.11 -8.58
N GLY A 95 -8.73 10.10 -7.89
CA GLY A 95 -9.55 9.04 -7.26
C GLY A 95 -10.00 7.91 -8.20
N LYS A 96 -9.61 7.95 -9.49
CA LYS A 96 -9.90 6.84 -10.43
C LYS A 96 -9.05 5.63 -10.15
N VAL A 97 -9.59 4.43 -10.29
CA VAL A 97 -8.85 3.17 -10.15
C VAL A 97 -7.83 3.03 -11.28
N LEU A 98 -6.57 2.85 -10.92
CA LEU A 98 -5.47 2.60 -11.86
C LEU A 98 -5.13 1.12 -11.96
N SER A 99 -5.28 0.37 -10.86
CA SER A 99 -5.08 -1.07 -10.88
C SER A 99 -5.71 -1.74 -9.67
N THR A 100 -6.10 -3.01 -9.86
CA THR A 100 -6.49 -3.90 -8.76
C THR A 100 -5.66 -5.17 -8.83
N ALA A 101 -5.18 -5.69 -7.71
CA ALA A 101 -4.41 -6.92 -7.62
C ALA A 101 -4.89 -7.75 -6.43
N ASN A 102 -4.83 -9.08 -6.56
CA ASN A 102 -5.09 -9.98 -5.44
C ASN A 102 -3.78 -10.54 -4.89
N PHE A 103 -3.72 -10.62 -3.56
CA PHE A 103 -2.59 -11.15 -2.82
C PHE A 103 -3.04 -12.27 -1.89
N LYS A 104 -2.13 -13.21 -1.64
CA LYS A 104 -2.26 -14.26 -0.65
C LYS A 104 -0.91 -14.43 0.03
N ASN A 105 -0.87 -14.26 1.35
CA ASN A 105 0.36 -14.35 2.14
C ASN A 105 1.50 -13.47 1.58
N GLY A 106 1.19 -12.26 1.13
CA GLY A 106 2.18 -11.32 0.57
C GLY A 106 2.58 -11.57 -0.88
N GLU A 107 2.13 -12.68 -1.49
CA GLU A 107 2.41 -12.99 -2.89
C GLU A 107 1.20 -12.66 -3.77
N LYS A 108 1.44 -12.29 -5.03
CA LYS A 108 0.37 -12.11 -6.01
C LYS A 108 -0.30 -13.44 -6.29
N ASP A 109 -1.62 -13.50 -6.11
CA ASP A 109 -2.40 -14.70 -6.29
C ASP A 109 -3.81 -14.33 -6.75
N GLY A 110 -4.15 -14.71 -7.98
CA GLY A 110 -5.40 -14.33 -8.64
C GLY A 110 -5.23 -13.25 -9.71
N ALA A 111 -6.34 -12.59 -10.02
CA ALA A 111 -6.40 -11.62 -11.10
C ALA A 111 -5.74 -10.28 -10.75
N TRP A 112 -5.14 -9.66 -11.76
CA TRP A 112 -4.62 -8.31 -11.72
C TRP A 112 -5.06 -7.54 -12.97
N TYR A 113 -5.75 -6.43 -12.74
CA TYR A 113 -6.21 -5.51 -13.76
C TYR A 113 -5.47 -4.18 -13.70
N VAL A 114 -5.17 -3.59 -14.86
CA VAL A 114 -4.59 -2.24 -14.99
C VAL A 114 -5.44 -1.44 -15.96
N TYR A 115 -5.71 -0.19 -15.59
CA TYR A 115 -6.56 0.74 -16.32
C TYR A 115 -5.79 2.02 -16.65
N ASP A 116 -6.20 2.70 -17.70
CA ASP A 116 -5.74 4.06 -17.98
C ASP A 116 -6.55 5.12 -17.19
N ASN A 117 -6.22 6.40 -17.38
CA ASN A 117 -6.89 7.51 -16.71
C ASN A 117 -8.35 7.72 -17.15
N SER A 118 -8.81 7.11 -18.25
CA SER A 118 -10.20 7.12 -18.68
C SER A 118 -11.02 5.96 -18.07
N GLY A 119 -10.33 4.97 -17.49
CA GLY A 119 -10.93 3.73 -17.01
C GLY A 119 -10.91 2.60 -18.04
N GLN A 120 -10.30 2.80 -19.21
CA GLN A 120 -10.11 1.75 -20.20
C GLN A 120 -9.12 0.71 -19.66
N MET A 121 -9.53 -0.55 -19.65
CA MET A 121 -8.67 -1.66 -19.27
C MET A 121 -7.54 -1.80 -20.29
N LEU A 122 -6.30 -1.79 -19.78
CA LEU A 122 -5.08 -1.95 -20.56
C LEU A 122 -4.51 -3.36 -20.41
N PHE A 123 -4.63 -3.95 -19.22
CA PHE A 123 -4.10 -5.29 -18.93
C PHE A 123 -5.04 -6.10 -18.04
N GLU A 124 -5.15 -7.39 -18.37
CA GLU A 124 -5.74 -8.43 -17.55
C GLU A 124 -4.67 -9.50 -17.42
N MET A 125 -4.24 -9.75 -16.20
CA MET A 125 -3.18 -10.69 -15.87
C MET A 125 -3.67 -11.62 -14.78
N HIS A 126 -3.01 -12.77 -14.66
CA HIS A 126 -3.28 -13.71 -13.60
C HIS A 126 -1.97 -14.25 -13.02
N TYR A 127 -1.98 -14.46 -11.71
CA TYR A 127 -0.84 -14.97 -10.96
C TYR A 127 -1.27 -16.12 -10.05
N THR A 128 -0.34 -17.03 -9.77
CA THR A 128 -0.52 -18.11 -8.81
C THR A 128 0.78 -18.27 -8.03
N ASN A 129 0.71 -18.11 -6.70
CA ASN A 129 1.87 -18.13 -5.81
C ASN A 129 3.04 -17.26 -6.35
N GLY A 130 2.73 -16.00 -6.67
CA GLY A 130 3.68 -15.01 -7.17
C GLY A 130 4.13 -15.19 -8.62
N LYS A 131 3.79 -16.30 -9.29
CA LYS A 131 4.20 -16.59 -10.67
C LYS A 131 3.11 -16.23 -11.67
N ARG A 132 3.52 -15.81 -12.87
CA ARG A 132 2.58 -15.59 -13.98
C ARG A 132 1.87 -16.89 -14.31
N SER A 133 0.56 -16.85 -14.47
CA SER A 133 -0.25 -18.01 -14.84
C SER A 133 -1.44 -17.59 -15.69
N GLY A 134 -2.06 -18.57 -16.36
CA GLY A 134 -3.28 -18.34 -17.11
C GLY A 134 -3.06 -17.46 -18.33
N THR A 135 -4.13 -16.86 -18.82
CA THR A 135 -4.11 -16.07 -20.05
C THR A 135 -4.06 -14.59 -19.74
N TRP A 136 -2.95 -13.97 -20.11
CA TRP A 136 -2.75 -12.53 -20.01
C TRP A 136 -3.21 -11.86 -21.30
N LYS A 137 -3.87 -10.71 -21.17
CA LYS A 137 -4.37 -9.93 -22.28
C LYS A 137 -3.93 -8.47 -22.15
N GLN A 138 -3.72 -7.84 -23.30
CA GLN A 138 -3.41 -6.42 -23.41
C GLN A 138 -4.34 -5.76 -24.43
N TRP A 139 -4.84 -4.59 -24.09
CA TRP A 139 -5.65 -3.75 -24.99
C TRP A 139 -4.99 -2.38 -25.19
N ASP A 140 -5.33 -1.71 -26.29
CA ASP A 140 -4.99 -0.31 -26.51
C ASP A 140 -5.97 0.63 -25.79
N SER A 141 -5.73 1.94 -25.88
CA SER A 141 -6.59 2.96 -25.27
C SER A 141 -7.98 3.08 -25.92
N ASN A 142 -8.23 2.40 -27.05
CA ASN A 142 -9.55 2.32 -27.68
C ASN A 142 -10.27 0.99 -27.34
N GLY A 143 -9.68 0.17 -26.47
CA GLY A 143 -10.22 -1.12 -26.07
C GLY A 143 -10.03 -2.23 -27.12
N LYS A 144 -9.18 -2.03 -28.12
CA LYS A 144 -8.85 -3.09 -29.09
C LYS A 144 -7.82 -4.03 -28.48
N LEU A 145 -8.09 -5.34 -28.51
CA LEU A 145 -7.17 -6.37 -28.05
C LEU A 145 -5.89 -6.35 -28.93
N ILE A 146 -4.75 -6.12 -28.31
CA ILE A 146 -3.42 -6.09 -28.95
C ILE A 146 -2.77 -7.46 -28.87
N SER A 147 -2.85 -8.11 -27.70
CA SER A 147 -2.08 -9.33 -27.44
C SER A 147 -2.77 -10.22 -26.42
N THR A 148 -2.54 -11.52 -26.59
CA THR A 148 -2.89 -12.57 -25.65
C THR A 148 -1.69 -13.49 -25.48
N LYS A 149 -1.38 -13.88 -24.24
CA LYS A 149 -0.31 -14.83 -23.93
C LYS A 149 -0.67 -15.74 -22.76
N THR A 150 -0.49 -17.04 -22.93
CA THR A 150 -0.74 -18.03 -21.87
C THR A 150 0.57 -18.42 -21.18
N TYR A 151 0.49 -18.57 -19.86
CA TYR A 151 1.57 -18.96 -18.95
C TYR A 151 1.19 -20.19 -18.15
#